data_AF-A0AAN1MQN3-F1
#
_entry.id   AF-A0AAN1MQN3-F1
#
_cell.length_a   1.000
_cell.length_b   1.000
_cell.length_c   1.000
_cell.angle_alpha   90.00
_cell.angle_beta   90.00
_cell.angle_gamma   90.00
#
_symmetry.space_group_name_H-M   'P 1'
#
loop_
_entity.id
_entity.type
_entity.pdbx_description
1 polymer ?
#
loop_
_entity_poly.entity_id
_entity_poly.type
_entity_poly.pdbx_seq_one_letter_code
_entity_poly.pdbx_strand_id
1 'polypeptide(L)' 'MKEKAVSAEASALVRVVSAAREVQAASQRLEAHYAQAPEKRPSTLELARFAAAMQELKDAREAFDALVE' A
#
# COMPACT_ATOMS: atom_id res chain seq x y z
N MET A 1 18.22 24.40 -4.47
CA MET A 1 17.68 23.25 -5.25
C MET A 1 17.78 21.94 -4.48
N LYS A 2 18.93 21.61 -3.88
CA LYS A 2 19.14 20.36 -3.11
C LYS A 2 18.12 20.11 -1.97
N GLU A 3 17.78 21.12 -1.18
CA GLU A 3 16.81 21.00 -0.08
C GLU A 3 15.39 20.65 -0.56
N LYS A 4 14.98 21.16 -1.74
CA LYS A 4 13.67 20.83 -2.32
C LYS A 4 13.61 19.39 -2.81
N ALA A 5 14.71 18.85 -3.34
CA ALA A 5 14.81 17.46 -3.77
C ALA A 5 14.72 16.50 -2.56
N VAL A 6 15.49 16.76 -1.50
CA VAL A 6 15.43 15.98 -0.25
C VAL A 6 14.02 16.03 0.39
N SER A 7 13.34 17.18 0.31
CA SER A 7 11.97 17.30 0.80
C SER A 7 10.96 16.50 -0.05
N ALA A 8 11.19 16.36 -1.36
CA ALA A 8 10.34 15.59 -2.26
C ALA A 8 10.54 14.08 -2.05
N GLU A 9 11.79 13.63 -1.94
CA GLU A 9 12.16 12.24 -1.60
C GLU A 9 11.55 11.82 -0.26
N ALA A 10 11.67 12.66 0.78
CA ALA A 10 11.09 12.37 2.09
C ALA A 10 9.57 12.24 2.03
N SER A 11 8.90 13.11 1.27
CA SER A 11 7.44 13.06 1.09
C SER A 11 7.02 11.80 0.32
N ALA A 12 7.75 11.43 -0.72
CA ALA A 12 7.51 10.21 -1.48
C ALA A 12 7.72 8.96 -0.61
N LEU A 13 8.74 8.94 0.24
CA LEU A 13 8.98 7.85 1.19
C LEU A 13 7.84 7.71 2.21
N VAL A 14 7.31 8.83 2.72
CA VAL A 14 6.14 8.82 3.62
C VAL A 14 4.92 8.21 2.93
N ARG A 15 4.72 8.50 1.64
CA ARG A 15 3.64 7.89 0.84
C ARG A 15 3.84 6.37 0.71
N VAL A 16 5.05 5.91 0.40
CA VAL A 16 5.38 4.47 0.35
C VAL A 16 5.07 3.77 1.66
N VAL A 17 5.50 4.34 2.79
CA VAL A 17 5.24 3.77 4.13
C VAL A 17 3.74 3.72 4.43
N SER A 18 3.00 4.77 4.05
CA SER A 18 1.55 4.83 4.27
C SER A 18 0.82 3.77 3.44
N ALA A 19 1.18 3.61 2.16
CA ALA A 19 0.62 2.59 1.29
C ALA A 19 0.93 1.16 1.78
N ALA A 20 2.15 0.92 2.27
CA ALA A 20 2.54 -0.37 2.84
C ALA A 20 1.71 -0.73 4.08
N ARG A 21 1.39 0.25 4.93
CA ARG A 21 0.51 0.05 6.10
C ARG A 21 -0.91 -0.29 5.67
N GLU A 22 -1.45 0.33 4.62
CA GLU A 22 -2.78 -0.02 4.10
C GLU A 22 -2.81 -1.44 3.52
N VAL A 23 -1.77 -1.86 2.81
CA VAL A 23 -1.62 -3.25 2.33
C VAL A 23 -1.61 -4.23 3.51
N GLN A 24 -0.84 -3.94 4.55
CA GLN A 24 -0.79 -4.77 5.76
C GLN A 24 -2.18 -4.86 6.42
N ALA A 25 -2.85 -3.72 6.60
CA ALA A 25 -4.17 -3.67 7.23
C ALA A 25 -5.24 -4.40 6.40
N ALA A 26 -5.18 -4.33 5.07
CA ALA A 26 -6.07 -5.08 4.19
C ALA A 26 -5.78 -6.59 4.24
N SER A 27 -4.50 -6.98 4.29
CA SER A 27 -4.08 -8.39 4.43
C SER A 27 -4.59 -9.00 5.74
N GLN A 28 -4.43 -8.30 6.86
CA GLN A 28 -4.91 -8.75 8.17
C GLN A 28 -6.43 -8.98 8.20
N ARG A 29 -7.20 -8.16 7.47
CA ARG A 29 -8.66 -8.37 7.35
C ARG A 29 -8.98 -9.64 6.57
N LEU A 30 -8.28 -9.90 5.47
CA LEU A 30 -8.44 -11.13 4.70
C LEU A 30 -8.05 -12.35 5.53
N GLU A 31 -6.93 -12.29 6.25
CA GLU A 31 -6.49 -13.34 7.18
C GLU A 31 -7.55 -13.62 8.27
N ALA A 32 -8.08 -12.56 8.90
CA ALA A 32 -9.11 -12.69 9.91
C ALA A 32 -10.42 -13.30 9.36
N HIS A 33 -10.79 -12.95 8.13
CA HIS A 33 -11.95 -13.54 7.44
C HIS A 33 -11.75 -15.05 7.24
N TYR A 34 -10.60 -15.47 6.70
CA TYR A 34 -10.30 -16.89 6.49
C TYR A 34 -10.16 -17.67 7.80
N ALA A 35 -9.66 -17.05 8.87
CA ALA A 35 -9.59 -17.68 10.18
C ALA A 35 -10.98 -17.96 10.79
N GLN A 36 -11.95 -17.09 10.53
CA GLN A 36 -13.32 -17.24 11.05
C GLN A 36 -14.20 -18.11 10.17
N ALA A 37 -13.99 -18.09 8.85
CA ALA A 37 -14.81 -18.80 7.89
C ALA A 37 -13.97 -19.27 6.68
N PRO A 38 -13.15 -20.33 6.84
CA PRO A 38 -12.18 -20.76 5.82
C PRO A 38 -12.84 -21.13 4.47
N GLU A 39 -14.07 -21.64 4.51
CA GLU A 39 -14.85 -22.02 3.32
C GLU A 39 -15.62 -20.85 2.68
N LYS A 40 -15.70 -19.69 3.35
CA LYS A 40 -16.38 -18.50 2.81
C LYS A 40 -15.37 -17.63 2.07
N ARG A 41 -15.68 -17.29 0.83
CA ARG A 41 -14.89 -16.29 0.09
C ARG A 41 -15.03 -14.91 0.73
N PRO A 42 -13.94 -14.12 0.79
CA PRO A 42 -14.01 -12.71 1.13
C PRO A 42 -14.96 -11.99 0.18
N SER A 43 -15.56 -10.90 0.65
CA SER A 43 -16.42 -10.09 -0.20
C SER A 43 -15.60 -9.46 -1.34
N THR A 44 -16.26 -9.22 -2.48
CA THR A 44 -15.66 -8.49 -3.61
C THR A 44 -15.11 -7.13 -3.15
N LEU A 45 -15.74 -6.49 -2.18
CA LEU A 45 -15.29 -5.22 -1.61
C LEU A 45 -13.95 -5.35 -0.88
N GLU A 46 -13.77 -6.39 -0.07
CA GLU A 46 -12.51 -6.63 0.65
C GLU A 46 -11.37 -6.92 -0.32
N LEU A 47 -11.62 -7.74 -1.35
CA LEU A 47 -10.66 -8.01 -2.40
C LEU A 47 -10.30 -6.74 -3.20
N ALA A 48 -11.30 -5.92 -3.55
CA ALA A 48 -11.08 -4.66 -4.25
C ALA A 48 -10.26 -3.68 -3.40
N ARG A 49 -10.51 -3.61 -2.09
CA ARG A 49 -9.72 -2.78 -1.17
C ARG A 49 -8.27 -3.25 -1.09
N PHE A 50 -8.04 -4.56 -0.99
CA PHE A 50 -6.69 -5.12 -1.00
C PHE A 50 -5.96 -4.82 -2.31
N ALA A 51 -6.61 -5.04 -3.46
CA ALA A 51 -6.05 -4.74 -4.77
C ALA A 51 -5.71 -3.25 -4.93
N ALA A 52 -6.58 -2.34 -4.48
CA ALA A 52 -6.33 -0.91 -4.52
C ALA A 52 -5.13 -0.50 -3.64
N ALA A 53 -4.99 -1.07 -2.45
CA ALA A 53 -3.84 -0.82 -1.59
C ALA A 53 -2.52 -1.31 -2.23
N MET A 54 -2.54 -2.48 -2.87
CA MET A 54 -1.38 -3.02 -3.60
C MET A 54 -0.98 -2.13 -4.78
N GLN A 55 -1.97 -1.62 -5.52
CA GLN A 55 -1.72 -0.69 -6.63
C GLN A 55 -1.12 0.63 -6.13
N GLU A 56 -1.67 1.21 -5.06
CA GLU A 56 -1.13 2.44 -4.49
C GLU A 56 0.30 2.27 -3.96
N LEU A 57 0.63 1.11 -3.36
CA LEU A 57 2.00 0.81 -2.94
C LEU A 57 2.96 0.76 -4.13
N LYS A 58 2.53 0.13 -5.23
CA LYS A 58 3.31 0.09 -6.47
C LYS A 58 3.54 1.51 -7.01
N ASP A 59 2.48 2.30 -7.16
CA ASP A 59 2.55 3.65 -7.70
C ASP A 59 3.41 4.59 -6.82
N ALA A 60 3.30 4.44 -5.50
CA ALA A 60 4.13 5.20 -4.56
C ALA A 60 5.61 4.83 -4.68
N ARG A 61 5.92 3.54 -4.89
CA ARG A 61 7.29 3.07 -5.06
C ARG A 61 7.89 3.56 -6.38
N GLU A 62 7.17 3.46 -7.48
CA GLU A 62 7.61 3.97 -8.79
C GLU A 62 7.85 5.50 -8.74
N ALA A 63 6.99 6.24 -8.05
CA ALA A 63 7.17 7.68 -7.87
C ALA A 63 8.39 8.04 -7.01
N PHE A 64 8.72 7.22 -6.01
CA PHE A 64 9.94 7.40 -5.21
C PHE A 64 11.18 7.05 -6.02
N ASP A 65 11.17 5.92 -6.73
CA ASP A 65 12.30 5.46 -7.54
C ASP A 65 12.66 6.51 -8.61
N ALA A 66 11.66 7.15 -9.24
CA ALA A 66 11.87 8.24 -10.20
C ALA A 66 12.50 9.53 -9.62
N LEU A 67 12.57 9.68 -8.28
CA LEU A 67 13.24 10.81 -7.62
C LEU A 67 14.70 10.50 -7.25
N VAL A 68 15.05 9.22 -7.10
CA VAL A 68 16.37 8.78 -6.64
C VAL A 68 17.28 8.32 -7.80
N GLU A 69 16.72 8.09 -8.99
CA GLU A 69 17.46 7.89 -10.26
C GLU A 69 18.05 9.19 -10.81
#